data_AF-A0A1S3DQB2-F1
#
_entry.id   AF-A0A1S3DQB2-F1
#
_cell.length_a   1.000
_cell.length_b   1.000
_cell.length_c   1.000
_cell.angle_alpha   90.00
_cell.angle_beta   90.00
_cell.angle_gamma   90.00
#
_symmetry.space_group_name_H-M   'P 1'
#
loop_
_entity.id
_entity.type
_entity.pdbx_description
1 polymer ?
#
loop_
_entity_poly.entity_id
_entity_poly.type
_entity_poly.pdbx_seq_one_letter_code
_entity_poly.pdbx_strand_id
1 'polypeptide(L)'
;MTEAVRTLEEYSKKYPAKQLYIRLAAVQLHLNQGDIPAAVSALEGLSGEDKFRPGIVSALVSLYLASQSRDRASKILEQTVDWYRKTKVNSSDLTTLWRQAADFHLRG
;
A
#
# COMPACT_ATOMS: atom_id res chain seq x y z
N MET A 1 -6.47 -21.61 8.42
CA MET A 1 -6.11 -20.17 8.53
C MET A 1 -6.69 -19.33 7.39
N THR A 2 -6.92 -19.91 6.21
CA THR A 2 -7.77 -19.35 5.13
C THR A 2 -9.15 -18.90 5.62
N GLU A 3 -9.70 -19.63 6.60
CA GLU A 3 -10.93 -19.28 7.33
C GLU A 3 -10.90 -17.86 7.90
N ALA A 4 -9.80 -17.46 8.53
CA ALA A 4 -9.70 -16.17 9.22
C ALA A 4 -9.69 -15.00 8.23
N VAL A 5 -8.93 -15.11 7.14
CA VAL A 5 -8.91 -14.10 6.06
C VAL A 5 -10.29 -14.01 5.42
N ARG A 6 -10.93 -15.15 5.13
CA ARG A 6 -12.30 -15.19 4.58
C ARG A 6 -13.30 -14.50 5.50
N THR A 7 -13.28 -14.79 6.80
CA THR A 7 -14.17 -14.16 7.78
C THR A 7 -13.93 -12.64 7.84
N LEU A 8 -12.68 -12.19 7.79
CA LEU A 8 -12.36 -10.76 7.73
C LEU A 8 -12.92 -10.12 6.47
N GLU A 9 -12.75 -10.73 5.30
CA GLU A 9 -13.29 -10.18 4.04
C GLU A 9 -14.82 -10.04 4.06
N GLU A 10 -15.53 -11.05 4.56
CA GLU A 10 -16.99 -11.00 4.75
C GLU A 10 -17.41 -9.89 5.72
N TYR A 11 -16.67 -9.74 6.82
CA TYR A 11 -16.93 -8.68 7.80
C TYR A 11 -16.64 -7.28 7.22
N SER A 12 -15.65 -7.16 6.34
CA SER A 12 -15.32 -5.91 5.64
C SER A 12 -16.46 -5.39 4.78
N LYS A 13 -17.26 -6.30 4.19
CA LYS A 13 -18.46 -5.96 3.39
C LYS A 13 -19.59 -5.43 4.27
N LYS A 14 -19.70 -5.91 5.51
CA LYS A 14 -20.74 -5.50 6.46
C LYS A 14 -20.44 -4.16 7.13
N TYR A 15 -19.16 -3.78 7.24
CA TYR A 15 -18.74 -2.54 7.93
C TYR A 15 -17.79 -1.70 7.06
N PRO A 16 -18.31 -0.94 6.08
CA PRO A 16 -17.49 -0.15 5.16
C PRO A 16 -16.54 0.83 5.87
N ALA A 17 -16.99 1.45 6.97
CA ALA A 17 -16.16 2.37 7.78
C ALA A 17 -14.94 1.69 8.44
N LYS A 18 -14.94 0.36 8.59
CA LYS A 18 -13.83 -0.41 9.16
C LYS A 18 -13.05 -1.19 8.11
N GLN A 19 -13.41 -1.04 6.83
CA GLN A 19 -12.90 -1.86 5.75
C GLN A 19 -11.38 -1.80 5.63
N LEU A 20 -10.78 -0.61 5.79
CA LEU A 20 -9.33 -0.45 5.79
C LEU A 20 -8.64 -1.30 6.88
N TYR A 21 -9.07 -1.15 8.13
CA TYR A 21 -8.47 -1.86 9.26
C TYR A 21 -8.60 -3.38 9.13
N ILE A 22 -9.75 -3.84 8.65
CA ILE A 22 -10.02 -5.27 8.44
C ILE A 22 -9.10 -5.83 7.33
N ARG A 23 -8.92 -5.08 6.24
CA ARG A 23 -7.98 -5.46 5.17
C ARG A 23 -6.53 -5.47 5.65
N LEU A 24 -6.13 -4.51 6.49
CA LEU A 24 -4.79 -4.49 7.07
C LEU A 24 -4.54 -5.66 8.02
N ALA A 25 -5.55 -6.09 8.77
CA ALA A 25 -5.46 -7.32 9.56
C ALA A 25 -5.25 -8.54 8.65
N ALA A 26 -5.96 -8.64 7.53
CA ALA A 26 -5.75 -9.71 6.56
C ALA A 26 -4.32 -9.67 5.95
N VAL A 27 -3.82 -8.48 5.59
CA VAL A 27 -2.43 -8.28 5.13
C VAL A 27 -1.44 -8.82 6.15
N GLN A 28 -1.60 -8.49 7.44
CA GLN A 28 -0.70 -8.98 8.48
C GLN A 28 -0.74 -10.51 8.63
N LEU A 29 -1.91 -11.14 8.45
CA LEU A 29 -2.01 -12.60 8.45
C LEU A 29 -1.22 -13.22 7.29
N HIS A 30 -1.32 -12.65 6.07
CA HIS A 30 -0.54 -13.10 4.93
C HIS A 30 0.97 -12.93 5.14
N LEU A 31 1.40 -11.78 5.68
CA LEU A 31 2.81 -11.52 5.99
C LEU A 31 3.38 -12.51 7.01
N ASN A 32 2.63 -12.80 8.09
CA ASN A 32 3.04 -13.77 9.10
C ASN A 32 3.17 -15.21 8.55
N GLN A 33 2.48 -15.52 7.44
CA GLN A 33 2.57 -16.80 6.75
C GLN A 33 3.66 -16.84 5.68
N GLY A 34 4.33 -15.71 5.42
CA GLY A 34 5.26 -15.57 4.30
C GLY A 34 4.59 -15.47 2.94
N ASP A 35 3.26 -15.32 2.88
CA ASP A 35 2.51 -15.13 1.63
C ASP A 35 2.57 -13.66 1.18
N ILE A 36 3.76 -13.26 0.75
CA ILE A 36 4.03 -11.91 0.25
C ILE A 36 3.13 -11.54 -0.95
N PRO A 37 2.90 -12.43 -1.95
CA PRO A 37 2.03 -12.11 -3.08
C PRO A 37 0.60 -11.75 -2.67
N ALA A 38 -0.01 -12.49 -1.74
CA ALA A 38 -1.35 -12.17 -1.27
C ALA A 38 -1.40 -10.88 -0.44
N ALA A 39 -0.39 -10.64 0.41
CA ALA A 39 -0.27 -9.39 1.15
C ALA A 39 -0.18 -8.16 0.22
N VAL A 40 0.63 -8.25 -0.85
CA VAL A 40 0.74 -7.21 -1.88
C VAL A 40 -0.59 -7.02 -2.60
N SER A 41 -1.24 -8.10 -3.03
CA SER A 41 -2.53 -8.02 -3.74
C SER A 41 -3.60 -7.32 -2.89
N ALA A 42 -3.67 -7.64 -1.59
CA ALA A 42 -4.61 -7.02 -0.66
C ALA A 42 -4.36 -5.52 -0.47
N LEU A 43 -3.10 -5.08 -0.41
CA LEU A 43 -2.71 -3.66 -0.35
C LEU A 43 -3.00 -2.94 -1.68
N GLU A 44 -2.71 -3.55 -2.82
CA GLU A 44 -2.97 -2.98 -4.15
C GLU A 44 -4.45 -2.77 -4.44
N GLY A 45 -5.30 -3.65 -3.86
CA GLY A 45 -6.76 -3.61 -3.94
C GLY A 45 -7.42 -2.55 -3.06
N LEU A 46 -6.66 -1.76 -2.29
CA LEU A 46 -7.16 -0.54 -1.67
C LEU A 46 -7.44 0.53 -2.74
N SER A 47 -8.36 1.45 -2.46
CA SER A 47 -8.78 2.47 -3.41
C SER A 47 -8.87 3.85 -2.76
N GLY A 48 -8.92 4.90 -3.59
CA GLY A 48 -9.02 6.29 -3.13
C GLY A 48 -7.83 6.71 -2.27
N GLU A 49 -8.11 7.50 -1.23
CA GLU A 49 -7.11 8.00 -0.28
C GLU A 49 -6.37 6.87 0.44
N ASP A 50 -7.06 5.78 0.78
CA ASP A 50 -6.47 4.68 1.56
C ASP A 50 -5.29 4.03 0.85
N LYS A 51 -5.30 3.95 -0.48
CA LYS A 51 -4.18 3.40 -1.26
C LYS A 51 -2.93 4.27 -1.18
N PHE A 52 -3.10 5.58 -1.11
CA PHE A 52 -2.01 6.56 -1.21
C PHE A 52 -1.56 7.11 0.15
N ARG A 53 -2.11 6.59 1.26
CA ARG A 53 -1.61 6.87 2.61
C ARG A 53 -0.12 6.53 2.70
N PRO A 54 0.73 7.36 3.34
CA PRO A 54 2.18 7.14 3.37
C PRO A 54 2.58 5.78 3.94
N GLY A 55 1.89 5.30 4.98
CA GLY A 55 2.14 3.97 5.56
C GLY A 55 1.86 2.81 4.59
N ILE A 56 0.83 2.93 3.75
CA ILE A 56 0.47 1.92 2.74
C ILE A 56 1.50 1.91 1.61
N VAL A 57 1.85 3.10 1.13
CA VAL A 57 2.85 3.26 0.07
C VAL A 57 4.22 2.77 0.52
N SER A 58 4.63 3.09 1.75
CA SER A 58 5.88 2.58 2.32
C SER A 58 5.88 1.06 2.42
N ALA A 59 4.78 0.45 2.87
CA ALA A 59 4.68 -1.00 2.93
C ALA A 59 4.80 -1.65 1.53
N LEU A 60 4.08 -1.13 0.53
CA LEU A 60 4.16 -1.60 -0.85
C LEU A 60 5.57 -1.49 -1.41
N VAL A 61 6.25 -0.34 -1.21
CA VAL A 61 7.63 -0.14 -1.66
C VAL A 61 8.57 -1.14 -1.00
N SER A 62 8.48 -1.34 0.33
CA SER A 62 9.31 -2.32 1.03
C SER A 62 9.08 -3.74 0.51
N LEU A 63 7.83 -4.14 0.29
CA LEU A 63 7.49 -5.47 -0.24
C LEU A 63 7.98 -5.66 -1.67
N TYR A 64 7.86 -4.64 -2.53
CA TYR A 64 8.39 -4.70 -3.89
C TYR A 64 9.91 -4.78 -3.95
N LEU A 65 10.61 -4.04 -3.10
CA LEU A 65 12.06 -4.12 -3.03
C LEU A 65 12.54 -5.49 -2.52
N ALA A 66 11.84 -6.05 -1.53
CA ALA A 66 12.10 -7.41 -1.05
C ALA A 66 11.89 -8.46 -2.15
N SER A 67 10.92 -8.25 -3.06
CA SER A 67 10.68 -9.11 -4.23
C SER A 67 11.45 -8.69 -5.49
N GLN A 68 12.51 -7.88 -5.35
CA GLN A 68 13.35 -7.35 -6.44
C GLN A 68 12.58 -6.64 -7.57
N SER A 69 11.36 -6.18 -7.29
CA SER A 69 10.47 -5.51 -8.24
C SER A 69 10.64 -4.00 -8.16
N ARG A 70 11.85 -3.51 -8.46
CA ARG A 70 12.21 -2.09 -8.37
C ARG A 70 11.27 -1.20 -9.19
N ASP A 71 10.88 -1.63 -10.39
CA ASP A 71 9.98 -0.87 -11.26
C ASP A 71 8.59 -0.63 -10.61
N ARG A 72 8.06 -1.64 -9.91
CA ARG A 72 6.76 -1.52 -9.21
C ARG A 72 6.85 -0.54 -8.04
N ALA A 73 7.99 -0.53 -7.34
CA ALA A 73 8.27 0.45 -6.28
C ALA A 73 8.34 1.89 -6.82
N SER A 74 9.04 2.13 -7.94
CA SER A 74 9.05 3.46 -8.58
C SER A 74 7.66 3.88 -8.97
N LYS A 75 6.93 2.99 -9.67
CA LYS A 75 5.61 3.29 -10.21
C LYS A 75 4.60 3.67 -9.11
N ILE A 76 4.59 3.00 -7.96
CA ILE A 76 3.65 3.36 -6.89
C ILE A 76 4.01 4.71 -6.23
N LEU A 77 5.30 5.03 -6.13
CA LEU A 77 5.74 6.35 -5.65
C LEU A 77 5.30 7.47 -6.60
N GLU A 78 5.50 7.29 -7.90
CA GLU A 78 5.04 8.24 -8.94
C GLU A 78 3.52 8.43 -8.89
N GLN A 79 2.76 7.33 -8.85
CA GLN A 79 1.29 7.38 -8.75
C GLN A 79 0.82 8.11 -7.50
N THR A 80 1.52 7.91 -6.38
CA THR A 80 1.22 8.59 -5.10
C THR A 80 1.46 10.09 -5.24
N VAL A 81 2.60 10.51 -5.80
CA VAL A 81 2.91 11.92 -6.05
C VAL A 81 1.84 12.57 -6.93
N ASP A 82 1.46 11.92 -8.02
CA ASP A 82 0.43 12.41 -8.92
C ASP A 82 -0.93 12.55 -8.24
N TRP A 83 -1.30 11.59 -7.39
CA TRP A 83 -2.54 11.65 -6.63
C TRP A 83 -2.57 12.86 -5.69
N TYR A 84 -1.51 13.08 -4.90
CA TYR A 84 -1.40 14.22 -3.99
C TYR A 84 -1.41 15.57 -4.72
N ARG A 85 -0.71 15.67 -5.87
CA ARG A 85 -0.74 16.89 -6.70
C ARG A 85 -2.16 17.24 -7.13
N LYS A 86 -2.96 16.24 -7.53
CA LYS A 86 -4.33 16.43 -8.02
C LYS A 86 -5.33 16.76 -6.91
N THR A 87 -5.16 16.18 -5.72
CA THR A 87 -6.09 16.37 -4.59
C THR A 87 -5.83 17.62 -3.76
N LYS A 88 -4.74 18.38 -4.02
CA LYS A 88 -4.35 19.59 -3.26
C LYS A 88 -4.29 19.37 -1.74
N VAL A 89 -4.03 18.14 -1.29
CA VAL A 89 -3.86 17.83 0.12
C VAL A 89 -2.53 18.43 0.57
N ASN A 90 -2.59 19.58 1.24
CA ASN A 90 -1.43 20.22 1.88
C ASN A 90 -0.85 19.23 2.90
N SER A 91 0.25 18.58 2.57
CA SER A 91 0.96 17.72 3.52
C SER A 91 2.46 17.86 3.33
N SER A 92 3.13 18.27 4.41
CA SER A 92 4.59 18.27 4.54
C SER A 92 5.21 16.90 4.24
N ASP A 93 4.45 15.82 4.38
CA ASP A 93 4.82 14.45 4.02
C ASP A 93 5.14 14.28 2.53
N LEU A 94 4.56 15.13 1.68
CA LEU A 94 4.76 15.09 0.24
C LEU A 94 6.22 15.39 -0.12
N THR A 95 6.87 16.33 0.56
CA THR A 95 8.27 16.69 0.28
C THR A 95 9.23 15.53 0.55
N THR A 96 8.98 14.73 1.59
CA THR A 96 9.77 13.54 1.93
C THR A 96 9.57 12.42 0.93
N LEU A 97 8.32 12.15 0.55
CA LEU A 97 7.97 11.17 -0.50
C LEU A 97 8.60 11.54 -1.85
N TRP A 98 8.61 12.83 -2.20
CA TRP A 98 9.24 13.33 -3.43
C TRP A 98 10.74 13.13 -3.43
N ARG A 99 11.41 13.38 -2.31
CA ARG A 99 12.84 13.16 -2.20
C ARG A 99 13.18 11.68 -2.42
N GLN A 100 12.40 10.79 -1.81
CA GLN A 100 12.57 9.34 -1.99
C GLN A 100 12.28 8.89 -3.44
N ALA A 101 11.23 9.43 -4.08
CA ALA A 101 10.92 9.11 -5.48
C ALA A 101 12.01 9.62 -6.45
N ALA A 102 12.53 10.83 -6.22
CA ALA A 102 13.62 11.40 -7.02
C ALA A 102 14.94 10.63 -6.83
N ASP A 103 15.29 10.25 -5.59
CA ASP A 103 16.47 9.41 -5.31
C ASP A 103 16.39 8.05 -6.00
N PHE A 104 15.17 7.52 -6.17
CA PHE A 104 14.93 6.27 -6.88
C PHE A 104 15.22 6.40 -8.38
N HIS A 105 14.76 7.49 -9.00
CA HIS A 105 15.02 7.81 -10.40
C HIS A 105 16.49 8.12 -10.69
N LEU A 106 17.21 8.74 -9.76
CA LEU A 106 18.62 9.14 -9.96
C LEU A 106 19.63 8.00 -9.72
N ARG A 107 19.19 6.88 -9.15
CA ARG A 107 20.03 5.69 -8.90
C ARG A 107 19.61 4.47 -9.75
N GLY A 108 18.83 4.71 -10.80
CA GLY A 108 18.48 3.76 -11.85
C GLY A 108 19.50 3.78 -12.97
#